data_AF-A0A4V6E827-F1
#
_entry.id   AF-A0A4V6E827-F1
#
_cell.length_a   1.000
_cell.length_b   1.000
_cell.length_c   1.000
_cell.angle_alpha   90.00
_cell.angle_beta   90.00
_cell.angle_gamma   90.00
#
_symmetry.space_group_name_H-M   'P 1'
#
loop_
_entity.id
_entity.type
_entity.pdbx_description
1 polymer ?
#
loop_
_entity_poly.entity_id
_entity_poly.type
_entity_poly.pdbx_seq_one_letter_code
_entity_poly.pdbx_strand_id
1 'polypeptide(L)' 'MIEISDSLRSLFSAQIEERDGSYVVDIPSNEVEHDTLAVDETYRIAVL' A
#
# COMPACT_ATOMS: atom_id res chain seq x y z
N MET A 1 10.32 -15.01 11.38
CA MET A 1 8.98 -15.26 10.83
C MET A 1 8.23 -13.95 10.98
N ILE A 2 7.85 -13.30 9.88
CA ILE A 2 7.06 -12.07 9.94
C ILE A 2 5.61 -12.51 10.06
N GLU A 3 4.98 -12.25 11.21
CA GLU A 3 3.55 -12.46 11.38
C GLU A 3 2.81 -11.33 10.67
N ILE A 4 2.39 -11.62 9.44
CA ILE A 4 1.48 -10.77 8.68
C ILE A 4 0.09 -11.05 9.24
N SER A 5 -0.49 -10.05 9.91
CA SER A 5 -1.83 -10.13 10.49
C SER A 5 -2.86 -10.56 9.42
N ASP A 6 -3.85 -11.39 9.76
CA ASP A 6 -4.97 -11.76 8.85
C ASP A 6 -5.78 -10.55 8.35
N SER A 7 -5.53 -9.37 8.92
CA SER A 7 -6.10 -8.08 8.49
C SER A 7 -5.32 -7.42 7.33
N LEU A 8 -4.15 -7.96 6.94
CA LEU A 8 -3.42 -7.51 5.76
C LEU A 8 -4.13 -7.99 4.50
N ARG A 9 -4.93 -7.10 3.96
CA ARG A 9 -5.67 -7.30 2.71
C ARG A 9 -4.74 -7.33 1.49
N SER A 10 -3.60 -6.63 1.55
CA SER A 10 -2.66 -6.45 0.44
C SER A 10 -1.20 -6.47 0.92
N LEU A 11 -0.31 -7.11 0.15
CA LEU A 11 1.14 -7.01 0.31
C LEU A 11 1.82 -6.98 -1.06
N PHE A 12 2.50 -5.87 -1.36
CA PHE A 12 3.28 -5.71 -2.58
C PHE A 12 4.58 -4.95 -2.29
N SER A 13 5.52 -5.00 -3.23
CA SER A 13 6.73 -4.18 -3.22
C SER A 13 6.59 -3.08 -4.26
N ALA A 14 6.89 -1.85 -3.86
CA ALA A 14 6.87 -0.70 -4.74
C ALA A 14 8.06 0.20 -4.45
N GLN A 15 8.47 0.97 -5.46
CA GLN A 15 9.52 1.96 -5.31
C GLN A 15 8.93 3.25 -4.73
N ILE A 16 9.69 3.87 -3.83
CA ILE A 16 9.37 5.22 -3.35
C ILE A 16 9.94 6.23 -4.36
N GLU A 17 9.08 7.09 -4.88
CA GLU A 17 9.46 8.20 -5.75
C GLU A 17 9.38 9.54 -5.00
N GLU A 18 10.33 10.43 -5.24
CA GLU A 18 10.25 11.81 -4.76
C GLU A 18 9.53 12.68 -5.80
N ARG A 19 8.48 13.36 -5.38
CA ARG A 19 7.74 14.35 -6.17
C ARG A 19 7.52 15.59 -5.34
N ASP A 20 8.12 16.71 -5.77
CA ASP A 20 7.94 18.03 -5.14
C ASP A 20 8.23 18.03 -3.63
N GLY A 21 9.28 17.31 -3.20
CA GLY A 21 9.66 17.16 -1.80
C GLY A 21 8.74 16.24 -0.98
N SER A 22 7.75 15.61 -1.62
CA SER A 22 6.93 14.55 -1.05
C SER A 22 7.39 13.19 -1.57
N TYR A 23 7.21 12.16 -0.77
CA TYR A 23 7.49 10.78 -1.17
C TYR A 23 6.19 10.07 -1.48
N VAL A 24 6.08 9.52 -2.69
CA VAL A 24 4.92 8.79 -3.16
C VAL A 24 5.28 7.33 -3.40
N VAL A 25 4.33 6.44 -3.17
CA VAL A 25 4.42 5.01 -3.48
C VAL A 25 3.26 4.68 -4.39
N ASP A 26 3.57 4.17 -5.59
CA ASP A 26 2.52 3.74 -6.51
C ASP A 26 1.90 2.42 -6.03
N ILE A 27 0.59 2.44 -5.89
CA ILE A 27 -0.21 1.27 -5.52
C ILE A 27 -0.64 0.58 -6.83
N PRO A 28 -0.39 -0.73 -7.01
CA PRO A 28 -0.88 -1.45 -8.18
C PRO A 28 -2.41 -1.32 -8.31
N SER A 29 -2.92 -1.02 -9.50
CA SER A 29 -4.37 -0.82 -9.72
C SER A 29 -5.19 -2.05 -9.34
N ASN A 30 -4.61 -3.23 -9.48
CA ASN A 30 -5.20 -4.51 -9.09
C ASN A 30 -5.66 -4.54 -7.62
N GLU A 31 -4.95 -3.84 -6.72
CA GLU A 31 -5.33 -3.77 -5.30
C GLU A 31 -6.60 -2.93 -5.09
N VAL A 32 -6.86 -1.95 -5.95
CA VAL A 32 -8.09 -1.17 -5.92
C VAL A 32 -9.22 -1.92 -6.63
N GLU A 33 -8.92 -2.56 -7.76
CA GLU A 33 -9.89 -3.35 -8.55
C GLU A 33 -10.45 -4.55 -7.80
N HIS A 34 -9.67 -5.15 -6.89
CA HIS A 34 -10.13 -6.25 -6.03
C HIS A 34 -10.81 -5.79 -4.73
N ASP A 35 -11.22 -4.50 -4.62
CA ASP A 35 -11.81 -3.91 -3.41
C ASP A 35 -10.94 -4.08 -2.15
N THR A 36 -9.63 -4.25 -2.35
CA THR A 36 -8.67 -4.45 -1.27
C THR A 36 -8.26 -3.11 -0.66
N LEU A 37 -8.20 -2.07 -1.50
CA LEU A 37 -8.00 -0.67 -1.15
C LEU A 37 -9.05 0.22 -1.83
N ALA A 38 -9.57 1.22 -1.13
CA ALA A 38 -10.50 2.20 -1.66
C ALA A 38 -9.81 3.58 -1.81
N VAL A 39 -10.17 4.28 -2.89
CA VAL A 39 -9.75 5.68 -3.10
C VAL A 39 -10.37 6.56 -2.01
N ASP A 40 -9.64 7.59 -1.57
CA ASP A 40 -10.02 8.53 -0.51
C ASP A 40 -10.17 7.92 0.90
N GLU A 41 -9.80 6.65 1.09
CA GLU A 41 -9.72 6.04 2.42
C GLU A 41 -8.31 6.13 3.01
N THR A 42 -8.24 6.16 4.34
CA THR A 42 -6.97 6.19 5.07
C THR A 42 -6.62 4.78 5.57
N TYR A 43 -5.44 4.31 5.17
CA TYR A 43 -4.91 3.01 5.58
C TYR A 43 -3.67 3.17 6.47
N ARG A 44 -3.45 2.20 7.36
CA ARG A 44 -2.20 2.09 8.11
C ARG A 44 -1.25 1.19 7.35
N ILE A 45 -0.07 1.71 7.02
CA ILE A 45 1.00 0.95 6.38
C ILE A 45 2.05 0.54 7.41
N ALA A 46 2.62 -0.65 7.25
CA ALA A 46 3.76 -1.12 8.02
C ALA A 46 4.95 -1.29 7.06
N VAL A 47 6.12 -0.80 7.47
CA VAL A 47 7.37 -0.91 6.71
C VAL A 47 8.32 -1.81 7.50
N LEU A 48 8.94 -2.78 6.83
CA LEU A 48 9.86 -3.78 7.41
C LEU A 48 11.32 -3.38 7.24
#